data_AF-F2Z8U4-F1
#
_entry.id   AF-F2Z8U4-F1
#
_cell.length_a   1.000
_cell.length_b   1.000
_cell.length_c   1.000
_cell.angle_alpha   90.00
_cell.angle_beta   90.00
_cell.angle_gamma   90.00
#
_symmetry.space_group_name_H-M   'P 1'
#
loop_
_entity.id
_entity.type
_entity.pdbx_description
1 polymer ?
#
loop_
_entity_poly.entity_id
_entity_poly.type
_entity_poly.pdbx_seq_one_letter_code
_entity_poly.pdbx_strand_id
1 'polypeptide(L)'
;MTHGRVHAYYRSEHGDNPALLQSSSDVDAMVDALLASRPSENLAALHSLERPLMPAGVPDHELLVGARGDLQVGVLGYMDDGNWVSFDPSGGRGDASYSIMGNATEFPSHSELPITLVRQAVKEFLSSGGQRPTCIQWQEPEFW
;
A
#
# COMPACT_ATOMS: atom_id res chain seq x y z
N MET A 1 -13.71 -19.66 -4.29
CA MET A 1 -13.39 -18.22 -4.22
C MET A 1 -12.06 -18.06 -4.92
N THR A 2 -11.99 -17.31 -5.99
CA THR A 2 -10.74 -17.05 -6.71
C THR A 2 -9.91 -16.13 -5.83
N HIS A 3 -8.75 -16.60 -5.36
CA HIS A 3 -7.81 -15.74 -4.64
C HIS A 3 -7.15 -14.82 -5.67
N GLY A 4 -7.25 -13.51 -5.48
CA GLY A 4 -6.57 -12.54 -6.34
C GLY A 4 -5.06 -12.73 -6.31
N ARG A 5 -4.38 -12.16 -7.29
CA ARG A 5 -2.91 -12.17 -7.39
C ARG A 5 -2.40 -10.75 -7.49
N VAL A 6 -1.47 -10.39 -6.62
CA VAL A 6 -0.91 -9.04 -6.54
C VAL A 6 0.62 -9.16 -6.57
N HIS A 7 1.25 -8.38 -7.45
CA HIS A 7 2.69 -8.14 -7.38
C HIS A 7 2.97 -7.06 -6.34
N ALA A 8 3.94 -7.29 -5.47
CA ALA A 8 4.41 -6.35 -4.48
C ALA A 8 5.90 -6.05 -4.65
N TYR A 9 6.24 -4.76 -4.67
CA TYR A 9 7.58 -4.24 -4.82
C TYR A 9 7.93 -3.45 -3.55
N TYR A 10 8.97 -3.85 -2.82
CA TYR A 10 9.36 -3.19 -1.54
C TYR A 10 10.82 -3.43 -1.13
N ARG A 11 11.58 -4.10 -1.99
CA ARG A 11 13.01 -4.41 -1.85
C ARG A 11 13.67 -4.26 -3.20
N SER A 12 14.97 -3.99 -3.21
CA SER A 12 15.75 -3.88 -4.45
C SER A 12 15.71 -5.16 -5.29
N GLU A 13 15.67 -6.32 -4.65
CA GLU A 13 15.53 -7.63 -5.31
C GLU A 13 14.18 -7.83 -6.01
N HIS A 14 13.16 -7.02 -5.70
CA HIS A 14 11.83 -7.12 -6.31
C HIS A 14 11.72 -6.40 -7.67
N GLY A 15 12.77 -5.71 -8.13
CA GLY A 15 12.74 -4.97 -9.41
C GLY A 15 12.27 -5.83 -10.59
N ASP A 16 12.98 -6.92 -10.86
CA ASP A 16 12.63 -7.87 -11.93
C ASP A 16 11.86 -9.11 -11.41
N ASN A 17 11.75 -9.28 -10.09
CA ASN A 17 11.15 -10.45 -9.45
C ASN A 17 10.22 -10.02 -8.29
N PRO A 18 9.03 -9.50 -8.58
CA PRO A 18 8.11 -9.03 -7.56
C PRO A 18 7.72 -10.15 -6.60
N ALA A 19 7.49 -9.80 -5.33
CA ALA A 19 6.85 -10.71 -4.41
C ALA A 19 5.39 -10.94 -4.85
N LEU A 20 4.96 -12.20 -4.92
CA LEU A 20 3.59 -12.55 -5.29
C LEU A 20 2.74 -12.76 -4.04
N LEU A 21 1.69 -11.96 -3.88
CA LEU A 21 0.69 -12.13 -2.82
C LEU A 21 -0.51 -12.88 -3.38
N GLN A 22 -0.88 -14.00 -2.77
CA GLN A 22 -2.03 -14.83 -3.17
C GLN A 22 -2.94 -15.20 -1.99
N SER A 23 -2.54 -14.84 -0.77
CA SER A 23 -3.23 -15.20 0.45
C SER A 23 -3.17 -14.10 1.50
N SER A 24 -4.05 -14.18 2.49
CA SER A 24 -4.02 -13.27 3.63
C SER A 24 -2.70 -13.38 4.43
N SER A 25 -2.09 -14.58 4.47
CA SER A 25 -0.77 -14.77 5.09
C SER A 25 0.35 -14.08 4.33
N ASP A 26 0.28 -14.01 3.00
CA ASP A 26 1.30 -13.29 2.20
C ASP A 26 1.22 -11.79 2.48
N VAL A 27 -0.01 -11.25 2.56
CA VAL A 27 -0.23 -9.86 2.96
C VAL A 27 0.35 -9.62 4.36
N ASP A 28 0.08 -10.52 5.30
CA ASP A 28 0.57 -10.37 6.67
C ASP A 28 2.11 -10.40 6.72
N ALA A 29 2.74 -11.30 5.98
CA ALA A 29 4.19 -11.43 5.90
C ALA A 29 4.86 -10.21 5.26
N MET A 30 4.27 -9.64 4.21
CA MET A 30 4.75 -8.40 3.62
C MET A 30 4.65 -7.24 4.61
N VAL A 31 3.51 -7.07 5.30
CA VAL A 31 3.36 -6.00 6.30
C VAL A 31 4.36 -6.19 7.45
N ASP A 32 4.58 -7.43 7.91
CA ASP A 32 5.62 -7.73 8.90
C ASP A 32 7.01 -7.34 8.41
N ALA A 33 7.33 -7.63 7.15
CA ALA A 33 8.60 -7.24 6.55
C ALA A 33 8.77 -5.72 6.53
N LEU A 34 7.73 -4.95 6.19
CA LEU A 34 7.76 -3.49 6.21
C LEU A 34 7.93 -2.93 7.64
N LEU A 35 7.20 -3.48 8.62
CA LEU A 35 7.31 -3.08 10.03
C LEU A 35 8.72 -3.31 10.60
N ALA A 36 9.39 -4.39 10.18
CA ALA A 36 10.75 -4.71 10.58
C ALA A 36 11.82 -3.92 9.80
N SER A 37 11.43 -3.09 8.83
CA SER A 37 12.35 -2.37 7.95
C SER A 37 12.88 -1.08 8.54
N ARG A 38 13.96 -0.57 7.92
CA ARG A 38 14.43 0.80 8.13
C ARG A 38 13.46 1.80 7.48
N PRO A 39 13.43 3.06 7.92
CA PRO A 39 12.57 4.09 7.32
C PRO A 39 12.75 4.30 5.81
N SER A 40 13.91 3.91 5.24
CA SER A 40 14.19 4.00 3.81
C SER A 40 13.56 2.88 2.96
N GLU A 41 12.97 1.87 3.58
CA GLU A 41 12.45 0.65 2.92
C GLU A 41 11.13 0.16 3.55
N ASN A 42 10.33 1.10 4.06
CA ASN A 42 9.11 0.82 4.80
C ASN A 42 7.83 1.11 3.99
N LEU A 43 7.95 1.19 2.67
CA LEU A 43 6.87 1.35 1.69
C LEU A 43 6.90 0.22 0.66
N ALA A 44 5.73 -0.26 0.26
CA ALA A 44 5.52 -1.18 -0.84
C ALA A 44 4.62 -0.57 -1.92
N ALA A 45 4.87 -0.92 -3.18
CA ALA A 45 3.99 -0.66 -4.32
C ALA A 45 3.34 -1.97 -4.77
N LEU A 46 2.01 -1.98 -4.88
CA LEU A 46 1.21 -3.17 -5.17
C LEU A 46 0.40 -3.00 -6.45
N HIS A 47 0.41 -4.04 -7.28
CA HIS A 47 -0.29 -4.08 -8.56
C HIS A 47 -1.08 -5.38 -8.70
N SER A 48 -2.41 -5.29 -8.85
CA SER A 48 -3.26 -6.46 -9.11
C SER A 48 -3.07 -6.98 -10.52
N LEU A 49 -2.93 -8.30 -10.66
CA LEU A 49 -2.86 -8.99 -11.95
C LEU A 49 -4.25 -9.30 -12.54
N GLU A 50 -5.32 -8.97 -11.81
CA GLU A 50 -6.70 -9.17 -12.25
C GLU A 50 -7.28 -7.93 -12.96
N ARG A 51 -6.51 -6.82 -12.99
CA ARG A 51 -6.87 -5.59 -13.71
C ARG A 51 -6.19 -5.52 -15.07
N PRO A 52 -6.83 -4.88 -16.07
CA PRO A 52 -6.23 -4.70 -17.38
C PRO A 52 -5.01 -3.79 -17.29
N LEU A 53 -4.05 -4.02 -18.18
CA LEU A 53 -2.97 -3.05 -18.39
C LEU A 53 -3.48 -1.89 -19.26
N MET A 54 -2.88 -0.71 -19.07
CA MET A 54 -3.02 0.39 -20.02
C MET A 54 -2.44 -0.01 -21.40
N PRO A 55 -2.82 0.66 -22.51
CA PRO A 55 -2.29 0.34 -23.85
C PRO A 55 -0.76 0.33 -23.95
N ALA A 56 -0.06 1.08 -23.09
CA ALA A 56 1.40 1.10 -23.01
C ALA A 56 2.01 -0.13 -22.32
N GLY A 57 1.19 -1.09 -21.85
CA GLY A 57 1.64 -2.31 -21.18
C GLY A 57 2.01 -2.13 -19.70
N VAL A 58 1.58 -1.02 -19.09
CA VAL A 58 1.82 -0.71 -17.67
C VAL A 58 0.52 -0.87 -16.85
N PRO A 59 0.60 -1.08 -15.53
CA PRO A 59 -0.58 -1.17 -14.68
C PRO A 59 -1.47 0.08 -14.78
N ASP A 60 -2.79 -0.11 -14.68
CA ASP A 60 -3.80 0.97 -14.68
C ASP A 60 -4.09 1.54 -13.28
N HIS A 61 -3.48 0.97 -12.24
CA HIS A 61 -3.68 1.33 -10.85
C HIS A 61 -2.42 1.00 -10.04
N GLU A 62 -2.28 1.61 -8.86
CA GLU A 62 -1.26 1.25 -7.87
C GLU A 62 -1.82 1.40 -6.46
N LEU A 63 -1.45 0.49 -5.55
CA LEU A 63 -1.67 0.65 -4.12
C LEU A 63 -0.32 0.75 -3.41
N LEU A 64 -0.03 1.92 -2.84
CA LEU A 64 1.09 2.14 -1.93
C LEU A 64 0.72 1.68 -0.51
N VAL A 65 1.62 0.94 0.14
CA VAL A 65 1.44 0.42 1.50
C VAL A 65 2.65 0.75 2.35
N GLY A 66 2.52 1.73 3.23
CA GLY A 66 3.56 2.09 4.19
C GLY A 66 3.30 1.45 5.55
N ALA A 67 4.34 1.07 6.28
CA ALA A 67 4.22 0.59 7.66
C ALA A 67 5.38 1.11 8.54
N ARG A 68 5.08 1.51 9.78
CA ARG A 68 6.07 2.01 10.72
C ARG A 68 6.03 1.21 12.02
N GLY A 69 7.12 0.48 12.28
CA GLY A 69 7.20 -0.50 13.37
C GLY A 69 7.18 0.08 14.78
N ASP A 70 7.77 1.26 14.99
CA ASP A 70 7.86 1.91 16.31
C ASP A 70 6.50 2.42 16.81
N LEU A 71 5.65 2.88 15.90
CA LEU A 71 4.32 3.43 16.20
C LEU A 71 3.19 2.42 15.94
N GLN A 72 3.46 1.30 15.28
CA GLN A 72 2.45 0.31 14.86
C GLN A 72 1.31 0.93 14.03
N VAL A 73 1.69 1.82 13.12
CA VAL A 73 0.80 2.48 12.16
C VAL A 73 1.29 2.25 10.74
N GLY A 74 0.47 2.61 9.76
CA GLY A 74 0.86 2.62 8.35
C GLY A 74 -0.02 3.54 7.54
N VAL A 75 0.24 3.64 6.25
CA VAL A 75 -0.49 4.51 5.32
C VAL A 75 -0.83 3.76 4.05
N LEU A 76 -1.93 4.14 3.41
CA LEU A 76 -2.30 3.65 2.09
C LEU A 76 -2.42 4.81 1.11
N GLY A 77 -1.79 4.69 -0.05
CA GLY A 77 -2.03 5.55 -1.21
C GLY A 77 -2.62 4.69 -2.32
N TYR A 78 -3.63 5.17 -3.02
CA TYR A 78 -4.24 4.43 -4.13
C TYR A 78 -4.41 5.36 -5.33
N MET A 79 -3.85 4.95 -6.46
CA MET A 79 -3.86 5.70 -7.70
C MET A 79 -4.60 4.90 -8.78
N ASP A 80 -5.58 5.52 -9.42
CA ASP A 80 -6.25 5.04 -10.64
C ASP A 80 -6.71 6.23 -11.51
N ASP A 81 -8.01 6.39 -11.74
CA ASP A 81 -8.61 7.60 -12.36
C ASP A 81 -8.53 8.82 -11.43
N GLY A 82 -8.08 8.64 -10.18
CA GLY A 82 -7.69 9.70 -9.26
C GLY A 82 -6.70 9.21 -8.20
N ASN A 83 -6.20 10.13 -7.39
CA ASN A 83 -5.29 9.83 -6.28
C ASN A 83 -6.02 9.93 -4.95
N TRP A 84 -5.80 8.94 -4.09
CA TRP A 84 -6.46 8.84 -2.80
C TRP A 84 -5.47 8.41 -1.74
N VAL A 85 -5.57 8.99 -0.55
CA VAL A 85 -4.77 8.59 0.60
C VAL A 85 -5.70 8.17 1.73
N SER A 86 -5.30 7.19 2.54
CA SER A 86 -6.03 6.81 3.74
C SER A 86 -6.29 8.02 4.62
N PHE A 87 -7.39 8.00 5.36
CA PHE A 87 -7.77 9.08 6.26
C PHE A 87 -8.26 8.52 7.60
N ASP A 88 -7.68 9.01 8.68
CA ASP A 88 -8.14 8.81 10.04
C ASP A 88 -8.13 10.16 10.79
N PRO A 89 -9.30 10.78 11.05
CA PRO A 89 -9.37 12.06 11.76
C PRO A 89 -8.91 11.97 13.22
N SER A 90 -8.84 10.76 13.78
CA SER A 90 -8.30 10.50 15.11
C SER A 90 -6.82 10.12 15.12
N GLY A 91 -6.28 9.79 13.95
CA GLY A 91 -4.90 9.39 13.71
C GLY A 91 -4.04 10.52 13.13
N GLY A 92 -2.72 10.43 13.31
CA GLY A 92 -1.75 11.35 12.70
C GLY A 92 -1.26 12.48 13.62
N ARG A 93 0.04 12.74 13.55
CA ARG A 93 0.74 13.81 14.28
C ARG A 93 1.22 14.96 13.38
N GLY A 94 0.83 14.94 12.11
CA GLY A 94 1.34 15.79 11.03
C GLY A 94 1.57 14.96 9.76
N ASP A 95 2.29 15.53 8.80
CA ASP A 95 2.65 14.84 7.56
C ASP A 95 3.57 13.65 7.84
N ALA A 96 3.42 12.59 7.05
CA ALA A 96 4.17 11.35 7.22
C ALA A 96 4.97 11.03 5.96
N SER A 97 6.18 10.48 6.14
CA SER A 97 7.01 10.00 5.04
C SER A 97 7.30 8.52 5.16
N TYR A 98 7.19 7.82 4.03
CA TYR A 98 7.50 6.40 3.86
C TYR A 98 8.33 6.24 2.60
N SER A 99 9.24 5.28 2.57
CA SER A 99 10.19 5.14 1.45
C SER A 99 10.23 3.74 0.88
N ILE A 100 10.29 3.66 -0.44
CA ILE A 100 10.55 2.44 -1.19
C ILE A 100 11.93 2.57 -1.85
N MET A 101 12.85 1.67 -1.47
CA MET A 101 14.22 1.65 -2.03
C MET A 101 14.94 3.00 -1.96
N GLY A 102 14.76 3.74 -0.86
CA GLY A 102 15.35 5.06 -0.64
C GLY A 102 14.60 6.23 -1.30
N ASN A 103 13.57 5.97 -2.10
CA ASN A 103 12.70 7.02 -2.64
C ASN A 103 11.57 7.30 -1.65
N ALA A 104 11.61 8.47 -1.05
CA ALA A 104 10.63 8.91 -0.07
C ALA A 104 9.38 9.44 -0.77
N THR A 105 8.24 9.17 -0.14
CA THR A 105 6.93 9.63 -0.54
C THR A 105 6.28 10.26 0.68
N GLU A 106 5.78 11.48 0.51
CA GLU A 106 5.12 12.25 1.57
C GLU A 106 3.61 12.02 1.49
N PHE A 107 2.97 11.93 2.65
CA PHE A 107 1.54 11.74 2.79
C PHE A 107 1.00 12.85 3.71
N PRO A 108 -0.19 13.41 3.38
CA PRO A 108 -0.78 14.50 4.17
C PRO A 108 -1.05 14.08 5.61
N SER A 109 -1.23 15.07 6.48
CA SER A 109 -1.76 14.85 7.82
C SER A 109 -2.99 13.93 7.84
N HIS A 110 -3.18 13.24 8.97
CA HIS A 110 -4.29 12.30 9.17
C HIS A 110 -4.28 11.07 8.25
N SER A 111 -3.16 10.79 7.56
CA SER A 111 -3.08 9.64 6.67
C SER A 111 -2.75 8.31 7.34
N GLU A 112 -2.14 8.35 8.54
CA GLU A 112 -1.72 7.13 9.23
C GLU A 112 -2.88 6.42 9.92
N LEU A 113 -3.01 5.12 9.64
CA LEU A 113 -3.97 4.21 10.23
C LEU A 113 -3.30 3.24 11.20
N PRO A 114 -4.02 2.71 12.21
CA PRO A 114 -3.60 1.51 12.94
C PRO A 114 -3.20 0.38 11.98
N ILE A 115 -2.10 -0.32 12.27
CA ILE A 115 -1.57 -1.34 11.37
C ILE A 115 -2.54 -2.50 11.10
N THR A 116 -3.47 -2.76 12.02
CA THR A 116 -4.53 -3.75 11.84
C THR A 116 -5.49 -3.38 10.72
N LEU A 117 -5.83 -2.09 10.57
CA LEU A 117 -6.67 -1.59 9.47
C LEU A 117 -5.91 -1.61 8.14
N VAL A 118 -4.61 -1.32 8.14
CA VAL A 118 -3.76 -1.45 6.94
C VAL A 118 -3.80 -2.90 6.44
N ARG A 119 -3.59 -3.88 7.31
CA ARG A 119 -3.67 -5.31 6.94
C ARG A 119 -5.03 -5.67 6.37
N GLN A 120 -6.11 -5.20 6.99
CA GLN A 120 -7.47 -5.47 6.54
C GLN A 120 -7.72 -4.90 5.16
N ALA A 121 -7.35 -3.64 4.92
CA ALA A 121 -7.53 -2.97 3.64
C ALA A 121 -6.71 -3.63 2.52
N VAL A 122 -5.47 -4.05 2.77
CA VAL A 122 -4.67 -4.75 1.75
C VAL A 122 -5.24 -6.14 1.44
N LYS A 123 -5.79 -6.84 2.44
CA LYS A 123 -6.52 -8.11 2.21
C LYS A 123 -7.78 -7.89 1.37
N GLU A 124 -8.49 -6.79 1.60
CA GLU A 124 -9.63 -6.40 0.77
C GLU A 124 -9.19 -6.14 -0.67
N PHE A 125 -8.15 -5.35 -0.89
CA PHE A 125 -7.56 -5.08 -2.22
C PHE A 125 -7.20 -6.37 -2.96
N LEU A 126 -6.54 -7.32 -2.27
CA LEU A 126 -6.22 -8.63 -2.83
C LEU A 126 -7.49 -9.40 -3.24
N SER A 127 -8.49 -9.44 -2.36
CA SER A 127 -9.73 -10.20 -2.59
C SER A 127 -10.68 -9.59 -3.62
N SER A 128 -10.62 -8.27 -3.80
CA SER A 128 -11.45 -7.51 -4.76
C SER A 128 -10.85 -7.48 -6.16
N GLY A 129 -9.66 -8.04 -6.34
CA GLY A 129 -8.94 -8.00 -7.61
C GLY A 129 -8.32 -6.64 -7.90
N GLY A 130 -8.00 -5.84 -6.89
CA GLY A 130 -7.32 -4.54 -7.04
C GLY A 130 -8.25 -3.33 -7.04
N GLN A 131 -9.44 -3.44 -6.46
CA GLN A 131 -10.30 -2.27 -6.23
C GLN A 131 -9.86 -1.54 -4.96
N ARG A 132 -10.04 -0.21 -4.94
CA ARG A 132 -9.80 0.62 -3.76
C ARG A 132 -10.55 0.06 -2.54
N PRO A 133 -9.84 -0.29 -1.44
CA PRO A 133 -10.46 -0.81 -0.23
C PRO A 133 -11.57 0.09 0.33
N THR A 134 -12.67 -0.51 0.78
CA THR A 134 -13.84 0.20 1.33
C THR A 134 -13.90 0.15 2.85
N CYS A 135 -13.10 -0.70 3.50
CA CYS A 135 -13.06 -0.81 4.96
C CYS A 135 -12.37 0.36 5.68
N ILE A 136 -11.88 1.36 4.95
CA ILE A 136 -11.22 2.56 5.48
C ILE A 136 -11.78 3.82 4.80
N GLN A 137 -11.54 4.97 5.42
CA GLN A 137 -11.84 6.27 4.80
C GLN A 137 -10.66 6.73 3.95
N TRP A 138 -10.97 7.53 2.94
CA TRP A 138 -10.01 8.11 2.01
C TRP A 138 -10.19 9.62 1.96
N GLN A 139 -9.11 10.32 1.72
CA GLN A 139 -9.07 11.74 1.39
C GLN A 139 -8.44 11.94 0.01
N GLU A 140 -8.91 12.97 -0.69
CA GLU A 140 -8.15 13.52 -1.81
C GLU A 140 -6.94 14.24 -1.23
N PRO A 141 -5.74 13.91 -1.69
CA PRO A 141 -4.56 14.50 -1.11
C PRO A 141 -4.28 15.88 -1.68
N GLU A 142 -3.76 16.79 -0.85
CA GLU A 142 -3.42 18.15 -1.25
C GLU A 142 -2.18 18.21 -2.18
N PHE A 143 -1.36 17.16 -2.18
CA PHE A 143 -0.12 17.05 -2.94
C PHE A 143 0.13 15.63 -3.44
N TRP A 144 -0.10 15.32 -4.73
CA TRP A 144 0.44 14.14 -5.47
C TRP A 144 0.57 14.45 -6.94
#